data_AF-A0A7X8SXP3-F1
#
_entry.id   AF-A0A7X8SXP3-F1
#
_cell.length_a   1.000
_cell.length_b   1.000
_cell.length_c   1.000
_cell.angle_alpha   90.00
_cell.angle_beta   90.00
_cell.angle_gamma   90.00
#
_symmetry.space_group_name_H-M   'P 1'
#
loop_
_entity.id
_entity.type
_entity.pdbx_description
1 polymer ?
#
loop_
_entity_poly.entity_id
_entity_poly.type
_entity_poly.pdbx_seq_one_letter_code
_entity_poly.pdbx_strand_id
1 'polypeptide(L)'
;MIVGDYRVFAVESTVADVIESPSQLALGSFVIHVGGRSFGLSQPDATMLGCSFYEVQNRLQRRGTHLLPLLNEVVATEDGAFVYEECLEHPRRYNGKFITD
;
A
#
# COMPACT_ATOMS: atom_id res chain seq x y z
N MET A 1 4.42 14.28 -6.44
CA MET A 1 5.40 14.17 -5.35
C MET A 1 5.92 12.74 -5.32
N ILE A 2 7.24 12.56 -5.26
CA ILE A 2 7.86 11.24 -5.06
C ILE A 2 8.63 11.25 -3.74
N VAL A 3 8.50 10.17 -2.96
CA VAL A 3 9.17 9.99 -1.66
C VAL A 3 9.89 8.65 -1.68
N GLY A 4 11.22 8.67 -1.49
CA GLY A 4 12.08 7.48 -1.47
C GLY A 4 13.06 7.42 -2.64
N ASP A 5 13.72 6.27 -2.82
CA ASP A 5 14.59 5.96 -3.95
C ASP A 5 13.94 4.87 -4.80
N TYR A 6 13.56 5.20 -6.03
CA TYR A 6 12.84 4.30 -6.93
C TYR A 6 13.59 2.99 -7.22
N ARG A 7 14.93 2.97 -7.08
CA ARG A 7 15.77 1.78 -7.27
C ARG A 7 15.61 0.77 -6.15
N VAL A 8 15.16 1.22 -4.98
CA VAL A 8 14.92 0.38 -3.79
C VAL A 8 13.42 0.34 -3.50
N PHE A 9 12.88 1.46 -3.05
CA PHE A 9 11.46 1.67 -2.78
C PHE A 9 11.15 3.16 -2.82
N ALA A 10 10.12 3.55 -3.58
CA ALA A 10 9.56 4.89 -3.53
C ALA A 10 8.04 4.86 -3.72
N VAL A 11 7.37 5.88 -3.19
CA VAL A 11 5.96 6.13 -3.44
C VAL A 11 5.85 7.45 -4.19
N GLU A 12 5.10 7.43 -5.28
CA GLU A 12 4.77 8.60 -6.08
C GLU A 12 3.27 8.86 -6.01
N SER A 13 2.90 10.11 -5.80
CA SER A 13 1.52 10.57 -5.82
C SER A 13 1.38 11.87 -6.58
N THR A 14 0.32 12.01 -7.38
CA THR A 14 0.01 13.24 -8.10
C THR A 14 -1.44 13.61 -7.84
N VAL A 15 -1.68 14.87 -7.50
CA VAL A 15 -3.03 15.44 -7.36
C VAL A 15 -3.37 16.14 -8.66
N ALA A 16 -4.40 15.67 -9.35
CA ALA A 16 -4.92 16.30 -10.56
C ALA A 16 -6.05 17.28 -10.22
N ASP A 17 -6.92 16.90 -9.28
CA ASP A 17 -8.02 17.73 -8.82
C ASP A 17 -8.26 17.57 -7.31
N VAL A 18 -8.73 18.63 -6.66
CA VAL A 18 -9.05 18.65 -5.24
C VAL A 18 -10.56 18.56 -5.09
N ILE A 19 -11.03 17.61 -4.29
CA ILE A 19 -12.47 17.36 -4.12
C ILE A 19 -12.89 17.83 -2.72
N GLU A 20 -13.95 18.66 -2.65
CA GLU A 20 -14.55 19.16 -1.42
C GLU A 20 -15.37 18.08 -0.68
N SER A 21 -14.80 16.89 -0.54
CA SER A 21 -15.38 15.76 0.17
C SER A 21 -14.29 15.14 1.05
N PRO A 22 -14.43 15.17 2.39
CA PRO A 22 -13.40 14.70 3.32
C PRO A 22 -12.97 13.24 3.11
N SER A 23 -13.86 12.40 2.59
CA SER A 23 -13.57 10.99 2.31
C SER A 23 -12.75 10.78 1.04
N GLN A 24 -12.77 11.78 0.15
CA GLN A 24 -12.26 11.69 -1.21
C GLN A 24 -11.01 12.52 -1.41
N LEU A 25 -10.98 13.75 -0.85
CA LEU A 25 -9.92 14.76 -0.79
C LEU A 25 -9.31 15.20 -2.13
N ALA A 26 -8.90 14.26 -2.97
CA ALA A 26 -8.26 14.54 -4.25
C ALA A 26 -8.43 13.36 -5.22
N LEU A 27 -8.53 13.69 -6.50
CA LEU A 27 -8.42 12.78 -7.63
C LEU A 27 -7.00 12.85 -8.19
N GLY A 28 -6.41 11.71 -8.53
CA GLY A 28 -5.02 11.67 -8.91
C GLY A 28 -4.48 10.28 -9.24
N SER A 29 -3.17 10.13 -9.08
CA SER A 29 -2.46 8.85 -9.20
C SER A 29 -1.68 8.52 -7.93
N PHE A 30 -1.48 7.22 -7.71
CA PHE A 30 -0.65 6.66 -6.65
C PHE A 30 0.14 5.48 -7.21
N VAL A 31 1.45 5.61 -7.30
CA VAL A 31 2.36 4.64 -7.92
C VAL A 31 3.40 4.18 -6.91
N ILE A 32 3.57 2.87 -6.78
CA ILE A 32 4.58 2.25 -5.94
C ILE A 32 5.75 1.84 -6.82
N HIS A 33 6.95 2.28 -6.47
CA HIS A 33 8.19 1.91 -7.12
C HIS A 33 8.95 0.91 -6.25
N VAL A 34 9.33 -0.25 -6.81
CA VAL A 34 10.12 -1.29 -6.12
C VAL A 34 11.19 -1.81 -7.08
N GLY A 35 12.46 -1.77 -6.69
CA GLY A 35 13.54 -2.32 -7.52
C GLY A 35 13.65 -1.69 -8.92
N GLY A 36 13.29 -0.40 -9.07
CA GLY A 36 13.26 0.29 -10.36
C GLY A 36 12.05 -0.01 -11.25
N ARG A 37 11.09 -0.83 -10.78
CA ARG A 37 9.82 -1.10 -11.46
C ARG A 37 8.69 -0.31 -10.82
N SER A 38 7.71 0.09 -11.62
CA SER A 38 6.56 0.89 -11.18
C SER A 38 5.27 0.07 -11.22
N PHE A 39 4.46 0.20 -10.17
CA PHE A 39 3.19 -0.49 -9.99
C PHE A 39 2.09 0.52 -9.66
N GLY A 40 1.03 0.50 -10.43
CA GLY A 40 -0.07 1.46 -10.34
C GLY A 40 -0.34 2.14 -11.67
N LEU A 41 -1.43 2.90 -11.73
CA LEU A 41 -1.84 3.63 -12.92
C LEU A 41 -1.45 5.10 -12.77
N SER A 42 -0.54 5.57 -13.64
CA SER A 42 -0.07 6.96 -13.66
C SER A 42 -0.95 7.87 -14.53
N GLN A 43 -2.27 7.80 -14.35
CA GLN A 43 -3.24 8.68 -15.01
C GLN A 43 -3.79 9.68 -13.99
N PRO A 44 -4.10 10.93 -14.42
CA PRO A 44 -4.56 11.98 -13.51
C PRO A 44 -5.89 11.67 -12.81
N ASP A 45 -6.69 10.75 -13.36
CA ASP A 45 -8.00 10.32 -12.86
C ASP A 45 -8.00 8.86 -12.35
N ALA A 46 -6.82 8.31 -12.06
CA ALA A 46 -6.67 6.89 -11.73
C ALA A 46 -7.30 6.48 -10.39
N THR A 47 -7.25 7.34 -9.36
CA THR A 47 -7.70 6.97 -8.02
C THR A 47 -8.04 8.16 -7.13
N MET A 48 -8.90 7.91 -6.13
CA MET A 48 -9.18 8.85 -5.05
C MET A 48 -8.13 8.71 -3.94
N LEU A 49 -7.46 9.81 -3.61
CA LEU A 49 -6.32 9.80 -2.66
C LEU A 49 -6.76 9.94 -1.19
N GLY A 50 -8.01 10.32 -0.93
CA GLY A 50 -8.52 10.60 0.42
C GLY A 50 -8.49 9.41 1.37
N CYS A 51 -8.93 8.24 0.89
CA CYS A 51 -8.94 7.00 1.69
C CYS A 51 -7.52 6.58 2.12
N SER A 52 -6.52 6.86 1.29
CA SER A 52 -5.13 6.45 1.56
C SER A 52 -4.43 7.40 2.53
N PHE A 53 -4.83 8.66 2.61
CA PHE A 53 -4.15 9.67 3.44
C PHE A 53 -4.17 9.30 4.93
N TYR A 54 -5.35 9.06 5.49
CA TYR A 54 -5.49 8.69 6.91
C TYR A 54 -4.94 7.29 7.21
N GLU A 55 -5.09 6.35 6.26
CA GLU A 55 -4.55 4.99 6.41
C GLU A 55 -3.03 4.96 6.53
N VAL A 56 -2.31 5.82 5.78
CA VAL A 56 -0.85 5.94 5.92
C VAL A 56 -0.48 6.41 7.32
N GLN A 57 -1.15 7.43 7.85
CA GLN A 57 -0.90 7.92 9.21
C GLN A 57 -1.18 6.83 10.26
N ASN A 58 -2.30 6.13 10.14
CA ASN A 58 -2.67 5.02 11.02
C ASN A 58 -1.62 3.89 10.98
N ARG A 59 -1.12 3.54 9.79
CA ARG A 59 -0.08 2.50 9.62
C ARG A 59 1.27 2.92 10.19
N LEU A 60 1.61 4.21 10.11
CA LEU A 60 2.84 4.74 10.75
C LEU A 60 2.77 4.63 12.27
N GLN A 61 1.62 4.91 12.87
CA GLN A 61 1.40 4.71 14.32
C GLN A 61 1.48 3.25 14.73
N ARG A 62 1.11 2.34 13.82
CA ARG A 62 1.16 0.87 14.01
C ARG A 62 2.42 0.23 13.40
N ARG A 63 3.51 1.00 13.26
CA ARG A 63 4.76 0.47 12.71
C ARG A 63 5.26 -0.72 13.54
N GLY A 64 5.66 -1.79 12.86
CA GLY A 64 6.17 -3.00 13.51
C GLY A 64 5.09 -3.97 13.99
N THR A 65 3.81 -3.60 13.96
CA THR A 65 2.71 -4.53 14.31
C THR A 65 2.23 -5.35 13.11
N HIS A 66 2.72 -5.05 11.91
CA HIS A 66 2.39 -5.70 10.64
C HIS A 66 3.55 -6.58 10.16
N LEU A 67 4.20 -7.29 11.08
CA LEU A 67 5.17 -8.32 10.76
C LEU A 67 4.44 -9.64 10.59
N LEU A 68 4.69 -10.31 9.47
CA LEU A 68 4.26 -11.69 9.23
C LEU A 68 5.52 -12.53 9.32
N PRO A 69 5.81 -13.17 10.47
CA PRO A 69 7.04 -13.92 10.66
C PRO A 69 7.28 -14.97 9.56
N LEU A 70 6.21 -15.56 9.04
CA LEU A 70 6.25 -16.54 7.96
C LEU A 70 6.89 -15.99 6.67
N LEU A 71 6.73 -14.70 6.37
CA LEU A 71 7.27 -14.11 5.15
C LEU A 71 8.77 -13.82 5.22
N ASN A 72 9.39 -13.84 6.41
CA ASN A 72 10.83 -13.63 6.54
C ASN A 72 11.65 -14.78 5.96
N GLU A 73 11.05 -15.97 5.84
CA GLU A 73 11.70 -17.18 5.32
C GLU A 73 11.35 -17.44 3.84
N VAL A 74 10.41 -16.67 3.28
CA VAL A 74 9.96 -16.81 1.89
C VAL A 74 10.90 -16.03 0.98
N VAL A 75 11.56 -16.75 0.06
CA VAL A 75 12.31 -16.13 -1.03
C VAL A 75 11.29 -15.58 -2.04
N ALA A 76 11.38 -14.28 -2.33
CA ALA A 76 10.57 -13.67 -3.38
C ALA A 76 10.89 -14.34 -4.73
N THR A 77 9.97 -15.16 -5.22
CA THR A 77 9.99 -15.69 -6.59
C THR A 77 9.22 -14.75 -7.50
N GLU A 78 9.45 -14.85 -8.82
CA GLU A 78 8.83 -13.95 -9.80
C GLU A 78 7.30 -14.02 -9.81
N ASP A 79 6.70 -15.11 -9.30
CA ASP A 79 5.27 -15.39 -9.43
C ASP A 79 4.41 -15.02 -8.21
N GLY A 80 4.98 -14.71 -7.04
CA GLY A 80 4.25 -14.20 -5.85
C GLY A 80 3.05 -15.02 -5.34
N ALA A 81 2.73 -16.15 -5.97
CA ALA A 81 1.45 -16.86 -5.87
C ALA A 81 1.18 -17.40 -4.46
N PHE A 82 2.24 -17.80 -3.75
CA PHE A 82 2.15 -18.33 -2.39
C PHE A 82 1.54 -17.32 -1.41
N VAL A 83 1.94 -16.06 -1.49
CA VAL A 83 1.42 -15.00 -0.60
C VAL A 83 -0.03 -14.68 -0.93
N TYR A 84 -0.39 -14.73 -2.22
CA TYR A 84 -1.75 -14.47 -2.68
C TYR A 84 -2.72 -15.57 -2.22
N GLU A 85 -2.37 -16.84 -2.41
CA GLU A 85 -3.22 -17.96 -1.99
C GLU A 85 -3.42 -17.97 -0.47
N GLU A 86 -2.37 -17.76 0.32
CA GLU A 86 -2.48 -17.71 1.79
C GLU A 86 -3.36 -16.54 2.27
N CYS A 87 -3.25 -15.37 1.62
CA CYS A 87 -4.11 -14.22 1.91
C CYS A 87 -5.59 -14.50 1.60
N LEU A 88 -5.88 -15.24 0.53
CA LEU A 88 -7.23 -15.58 0.12
C LEU A 88 -7.87 -16.69 0.97
N GLU A 89 -7.09 -17.69 1.37
CA GLU A 89 -7.59 -18.79 2.19
C GLU A 89 -7.80 -18.38 3.65
N HIS A 90 -7.06 -17.38 4.16
CA HIS A 90 -7.11 -16.95 5.56
C HIS A 90 -7.37 -15.45 5.77
N PRO A 91 -8.44 -14.86 5.20
CA PRO A 91 -8.67 -13.42 5.17
C PRO A 91 -8.80 -12.77 6.57
N ARG A 92 -9.20 -13.56 7.59
CA ARG A 92 -9.34 -13.06 8.98
C ARG A 92 -8.01 -12.94 9.73
N ARG A 93 -6.93 -13.60 9.28
CA ARG A 93 -5.59 -13.39 9.85
C ARG A 93 -4.97 -12.06 9.40
N TYR A 94 -5.43 -11.54 8.26
CA TYR A 94 -4.88 -10.35 7.62
C TYR A 94 -5.69 -9.06 7.86
N ASN A 95 -6.96 -9.19 8.31
CA ASN A 95 -7.77 -8.06 8.80
C ASN A 95 -7.53 -7.79 10.30
N GLY A 96 -6.33 -7.32 10.65
CA GLY A 96 -6.10 -6.42 11.78
C GLY A 96 -6.59 -6.81 13.19
N LYS A 97 -6.76 -8.10 13.52
CA LYS A 97 -7.04 -8.52 14.91
C LYS A 97 -5.75 -8.92 15.62
N PHE A 98 -5.02 -7.91 16.10
CA PHE A 98 -4.39 -7.98 17.42
C PHE A 98 -5.22 -7.12 18.38
N ILE A 99 -6.45 -7.58 18.67
CA ILE A 99 -7.10 -7.26 19.94
C ILE A 99 -6.77 -8.46 20.81
N THR A 100 -5.68 -8.36 21.57
CA THR A 100 -5.44 -9.24 22.71
C THR A 100 -6.24 -8.68 23.88
N ASP A 101 -7.04 -9.54 24.51
CA ASP A 101 -7.58 -9.32 25.86
C ASP A 101 -6.48 -8.96 26.86
#